data_AF-A0A6V7HQB5-F1
#
_entry.id   AF-A0A6V7HQB5-F1
#
_cell.length_a   1.000
_cell.length_b   1.000
_cell.length_c   1.000
_cell.angle_alpha   90.00
_cell.angle_beta   90.00
_cell.angle_gamma   90.00
#
_symmetry.space_group_name_H-M   'P 1'
#
loop_
_entity.id
_entity.type
_entity.pdbx_description
1 polymer ?
#
loop_
_entity_poly.entity_id
_entity_poly.type
_entity_poly.pdbx_seq_one_letter_code
_entity_poly.pdbx_strand_id
1 'polypeptide(L)'
;MMYIMTILDIAKISVDLHLASVICACAHIAGGWLSTLTTERFGRRPLLFLSTSGMAICHSVLGIFFLAQYLGIDVAKYGWLTIVAITVYGFSYSTGLGPLCVVISNELYNPELASICNSISQILFSILAFTMTKFFPLVKNAIGLHNCFFIFFCVCVVGFFVTMFIIPETKGKTIESIRKELQNSKNEKVHQIGEQVEMELITTK
;
A
#
# COMPACT_ATOMS: atom_id res chain seq x y z
N MET A 1 4.47 -4.34 -10.90
CA MET A 1 5.75 -4.42 -11.64
C MET A 1 5.93 -5.75 -12.36
N MET A 2 5.70 -6.91 -11.72
CA MET A 2 5.93 -8.22 -12.38
C MET A 2 5.16 -8.45 -13.69
N TYR A 3 3.91 -7.97 -13.81
CA TYR A 3 3.07 -8.09 -15.02
C TYR A 3 3.02 -6.83 -15.88
N ILE A 4 3.97 -5.91 -15.73
CA ILE A 4 3.87 -4.61 -16.38
C ILE A 4 3.76 -4.74 -17.90
N MET A 5 4.63 -5.53 -18.53
CA MET A 5 4.60 -5.74 -19.99
C MET A 5 3.26 -6.33 -20.42
N THR A 6 2.77 -7.38 -19.74
CA THR A 6 1.47 -7.99 -20.07
C THR A 6 0.30 -7.00 -19.97
N ILE A 7 0.28 -6.16 -18.95
CA ILE A 7 -0.79 -5.16 -18.75
C ILE A 7 -0.70 -4.08 -19.83
N LEU A 8 0.50 -3.61 -20.11
CA LEU A 8 0.77 -2.63 -21.15
C LEU A 8 0.37 -3.17 -22.54
N ASP A 9 0.63 -4.45 -22.82
CA ASP A 9 0.26 -5.10 -24.09
C ASP A 9 -1.26 -5.14 -24.27
N ILE A 10 -1.99 -5.50 -23.21
CA ILE A 10 -3.45 -5.49 -23.19
C ILE A 10 -4.02 -4.08 -23.40
N ALA A 11 -3.34 -3.05 -22.88
CA ALA A 11 -3.72 -1.65 -23.09
C ALA A 11 -3.50 -1.15 -24.53
N LYS A 12 -2.91 -1.97 -25.42
CA LYS A 12 -2.68 -1.69 -26.86
C LYS A 12 -1.96 -0.36 -27.08
N ILE A 13 -0.87 -0.16 -26.35
CA ILE A 13 -0.12 1.10 -26.43
C ILE A 13 0.60 1.21 -27.76
N SER A 14 0.68 2.44 -28.26
CA SER A 14 1.45 2.78 -29.47
C SER A 14 2.97 2.84 -29.24
N VAL A 15 3.42 2.75 -27.97
CA VAL A 15 4.83 2.85 -27.58
C VAL A 15 5.40 1.45 -27.38
N ASP A 16 6.70 1.28 -27.69
CA ASP A 16 7.40 0.02 -27.43
C ASP A 16 7.28 -0.41 -25.96
N LEU A 17 6.92 -1.68 -25.79
CA LEU A 17 6.60 -2.28 -24.50
C LEU A 17 7.82 -2.36 -23.57
N HIS A 18 9.01 -2.60 -24.14
CA HIS A 18 10.25 -2.68 -23.39
C HIS A 18 10.64 -1.29 -22.89
N LEU A 19 10.62 -0.29 -23.78
CA LEU A 19 10.89 1.10 -23.41
C LEU A 19 9.96 1.58 -22.29
N ALA A 20 8.65 1.34 -22.41
CA ALA A 20 7.68 1.72 -21.39
C ALA A 20 7.96 1.03 -20.03
N SER A 21 8.34 -0.26 -20.06
CA SER A 21 8.69 -0.99 -18.83
C SER A 21 9.96 -0.44 -18.16
N VAL A 22 10.97 -0.05 -18.94
CA VAL A 22 12.21 0.53 -18.45
C VAL A 22 11.94 1.90 -17.80
N ILE A 23 11.11 2.73 -18.43
CA ILE A 23 10.69 4.03 -17.86
C ILE A 23 10.03 3.84 -16.49
N CYS A 24 9.10 2.90 -16.38
CA CYS A 24 8.42 2.61 -15.13
C CYS A 24 9.39 2.10 -14.05
N ALA A 25 10.39 1.27 -14.43
CA ALA A 25 11.40 0.78 -13.52
C ALA A 25 12.34 1.91 -13.02
N CYS A 26 12.79 2.78 -13.92
CA CYS A 26 13.61 3.95 -13.56
C CYS A 26 12.85 4.89 -12.60
N ALA A 27 11.57 5.15 -12.87
CA ALA A 27 10.73 5.97 -11.98
C ALA A 27 10.55 5.32 -10.60
N HIS A 28 10.39 4.00 -10.54
CA HIS A 28 10.30 3.26 -9.28
C HIS A 28 11.58 3.41 -8.45
N ILE A 29 12.76 3.30 -9.08
CA ILE A 29 14.05 3.48 -8.42
C ILE A 29 14.21 4.92 -7.94
N ALA A 30 13.89 5.90 -8.78
CA ALA A 30 13.95 7.33 -8.42
C ALA A 30 13.01 7.66 -7.24
N GLY A 31 11.83 7.05 -7.17
CA GLY A 31 10.92 7.18 -6.04
C GLY A 31 11.53 6.70 -4.72
N GLY A 32 12.33 5.63 -4.76
CA GLY A 32 13.01 5.11 -3.57
C GLY A 32 14.08 6.08 -3.07
N TRP A 33 14.84 6.68 -3.98
CA TRP A 33 15.83 7.71 -3.63
C TRP A 33 15.17 8.94 -3.02
N LEU A 34 14.04 9.38 -3.61
CA LEU A 34 13.27 10.49 -3.07
C LEU A 34 12.67 10.14 -1.71
N SER A 35 12.26 8.89 -1.48
CA SER A 35 11.78 8.41 -0.18
C SER A 35 12.78 8.73 0.93
N THR A 36 14.05 8.36 0.72
CA THR A 36 15.10 8.56 1.73
C THR A 36 15.27 10.04 2.07
N LEU A 37 15.25 10.92 1.07
CA LEU A 37 15.41 12.36 1.26
C LEU A 37 14.19 13.02 1.92
N THR A 38 12.99 12.56 1.60
CA THR A 38 11.73 13.18 2.05
C THR A 38 11.27 12.69 3.41
N THR A 39 11.64 11.47 3.80
CA THR A 39 11.23 10.83 5.07
C THR A 39 11.68 11.65 6.28
N GLU A 40 12.89 12.22 6.25
CA GLU A 40 13.41 13.03 7.35
C GLU A 40 12.76 14.43 7.42
N ARG A 41 12.43 15.03 6.27
CA ARG A 41 11.88 16.40 6.20
C ARG A 41 10.40 16.50 6.54
N PHE A 42 9.58 15.64 5.96
CA PHE A 42 8.11 15.78 6.04
C PHE A 42 7.50 15.01 7.20
N GLY A 43 8.18 13.98 7.72
CA GLY A 43 7.62 13.02 8.67
C GLY A 43 7.04 11.81 7.96
N ARG A 44 6.74 10.75 8.71
CA ARG A 44 6.39 9.45 8.11
C ARG A 44 4.90 9.29 7.81
N ARG A 45 4.01 9.83 8.64
CA ARG A 45 2.55 9.68 8.46
C ARG A 45 2.01 10.46 7.23
N PRO A 46 2.42 11.73 6.97
CA PRO A 46 1.96 12.43 5.77
C PRO A 46 2.43 11.75 4.47
N LEU A 47 3.63 11.17 4.47
CA LEU A 47 4.16 10.42 3.32
C LEU A 47 3.39 9.12 3.07
N LEU A 48 3.03 8.37 4.14
CA LEU A 48 2.17 7.20 4.01
C LEU A 48 0.77 7.57 3.48
N PHE A 49 0.21 8.68 3.94
CA PHE A 49 -1.08 9.16 3.48
C PHE A 49 -1.05 9.60 2.01
N LEU A 50 -0.02 10.34 1.60
CA LEU A 50 0.17 10.78 0.22
C LEU A 50 0.42 9.60 -0.73
N SER A 51 1.20 8.62 -0.30
CA SER A 51 1.47 7.42 -1.12
C SER A 51 0.25 6.53 -1.27
N THR A 52 -0.47 6.23 -0.18
CA THR A 52 -1.71 5.42 -0.22
C THR A 52 -2.79 6.08 -1.07
N SER A 53 -3.00 7.40 -0.95
CA SER A 53 -3.96 8.14 -1.78
C SER A 53 -3.53 8.18 -3.25
N GLY A 54 -2.26 8.43 -3.54
CA GLY A 54 -1.73 8.38 -4.91
C GLY A 54 -1.93 7.02 -5.57
N MET A 55 -1.63 5.93 -4.85
CA MET A 55 -1.84 4.57 -5.33
C MET A 55 -3.33 4.26 -5.57
N ALA A 56 -4.22 4.70 -4.68
CA ALA A 56 -5.67 4.52 -4.85
C ALA A 56 -6.16 5.24 -6.12
N ILE A 57 -5.73 6.48 -6.33
CA ILE A 57 -6.08 7.24 -7.55
C ILE A 57 -5.59 6.49 -8.79
N CYS A 58 -4.33 6.04 -8.82
CA CYS A 58 -3.80 5.27 -9.95
C CYS A 58 -4.59 3.98 -10.22
N HIS A 59 -4.96 3.23 -9.17
CA HIS A 59 -5.78 2.03 -9.33
C HIS A 59 -7.19 2.32 -9.83
N SER A 60 -7.82 3.41 -9.39
CA SER A 60 -9.13 3.83 -9.90
C SER A 60 -9.05 4.20 -11.38
N VAL A 61 -8.02 4.94 -11.80
CA VAL A 61 -7.81 5.32 -13.21
C VAL A 61 -7.60 4.09 -14.09
N LEU A 62 -6.75 3.15 -13.66
CA LEU A 62 -6.53 1.89 -14.38
C LEU A 62 -7.80 1.02 -14.42
N GLY A 63 -8.53 0.92 -13.31
CA GLY A 63 -9.80 0.20 -13.24
C GLY A 63 -10.84 0.74 -14.21
N ILE A 64 -11.02 2.06 -14.25
CA ILE A 64 -11.93 2.75 -15.18
C ILE A 64 -11.47 2.56 -16.64
N PHE A 65 -10.18 2.67 -16.91
CA PHE A 65 -9.62 2.46 -18.26
C PHE A 65 -9.92 1.05 -18.79
N PHE A 66 -9.63 0.02 -18.00
CA PHE A 66 -9.89 -1.38 -18.40
C PHE A 66 -11.39 -1.72 -18.41
N LEU A 67 -12.21 -1.02 -17.61
CA LEU A 67 -13.66 -1.15 -17.67
C LEU A 67 -14.21 -0.57 -18.97
N ALA A 68 -13.78 0.62 -19.37
CA ALA A 68 -14.15 1.23 -20.64
C ALA A 68 -13.75 0.35 -21.83
N GLN A 69 -12.56 -0.25 -21.79
CA GLN A 69 -12.11 -1.23 -22.79
C GLN A 69 -13.01 -2.48 -22.83
N TYR A 70 -13.46 -2.98 -21.67
CA TYR A 70 -14.36 -4.12 -21.57
C TYR A 70 -15.76 -3.82 -22.14
N LEU A 71 -16.25 -2.59 -21.97
CA LEU A 71 -17.53 -2.12 -22.52
C LEU A 71 -17.48 -1.83 -24.05
N GLY A 72 -16.32 -2.04 -24.70
CA GLY A 72 -16.15 -1.83 -26.14
C GLY A 72 -15.92 -0.39 -26.56
N ILE A 73 -15.62 0.51 -25.61
CA ILE A 73 -15.22 1.89 -25.92
C ILE A 73 -13.79 1.87 -26.46
N ASP A 74 -13.54 2.54 -27.58
CA ASP A 74 -12.19 2.64 -28.14
C ASP A 74 -11.30 3.55 -27.27
N VAL A 75 -10.51 2.90 -26.41
CA VAL A 75 -9.55 3.54 -25.52
C VAL A 75 -8.12 3.51 -26.06
N ALA A 76 -7.88 3.03 -27.28
CA ALA A 76 -6.54 2.88 -27.85
C ALA A 76 -5.78 4.23 -27.89
N LYS A 77 -6.50 5.32 -28.17
CA LYS A 77 -5.95 6.69 -28.14
C LYS A 77 -5.43 7.11 -26.76
N TYR A 78 -5.95 6.51 -25.70
CA TYR A 78 -5.61 6.83 -24.31
C TYR A 78 -4.63 5.82 -23.69
N GLY A 79 -4.03 4.91 -24.47
CA GLY A 79 -3.08 3.92 -23.94
C GLY A 79 -1.92 4.56 -23.16
N TRP A 80 -1.47 5.75 -23.54
CA TRP A 80 -0.43 6.51 -22.81
C TRP A 80 -0.79 6.76 -21.33
N LEU A 81 -2.09 6.87 -21.01
CA LEU A 81 -2.58 7.06 -19.65
C LEU A 81 -2.22 5.88 -18.75
N THR A 82 -2.22 4.66 -19.29
CA THR A 82 -1.83 3.46 -18.52
C THR A 82 -0.35 3.46 -18.18
N ILE A 83 0.53 3.97 -19.07
CA ILE A 83 1.96 4.14 -18.78
C ILE A 83 2.13 5.12 -17.63
N VAL A 84 1.50 6.29 -17.73
CA VAL A 84 1.60 7.32 -16.70
C VAL A 84 1.06 6.81 -15.37
N ALA A 85 -0.10 6.17 -15.36
CA ALA A 85 -0.71 5.63 -14.14
C ALA A 85 0.15 4.56 -13.47
N ILE A 86 0.74 3.63 -14.23
CA ILE A 86 1.63 2.59 -13.68
C ILE A 86 2.96 3.19 -13.19
N THR A 87 3.48 4.20 -13.89
CA THR A 87 4.70 4.92 -13.51
C THR A 87 4.50 5.65 -12.19
N VAL A 88 3.43 6.45 -12.08
CA VAL A 88 3.07 7.20 -10.87
C VAL A 88 2.77 6.23 -9.73
N TYR A 89 2.03 5.16 -9.97
CA TYR A 89 1.81 4.10 -8.98
C TYR A 89 3.13 3.54 -8.43
N GLY A 90 4.07 3.21 -9.32
CA GLY A 90 5.38 2.65 -8.94
C GLY A 90 6.19 3.63 -8.10
N PHE A 91 6.17 4.90 -8.49
CA PHE A 91 6.83 5.98 -7.77
C PHE A 91 6.19 6.24 -6.39
N SER A 92 4.86 6.32 -6.31
CA SER A 92 4.12 6.50 -5.05
C SER A 92 4.33 5.34 -4.07
N TYR A 93 4.37 4.10 -4.57
CA TYR A 93 4.67 2.94 -3.74
C TYR A 93 6.08 3.00 -3.15
N SER A 94 7.07 3.36 -3.98
CA SER A 94 8.48 3.41 -3.61
C SER A 94 8.82 4.57 -2.66
N THR A 95 8.09 5.68 -2.75
CA THR A 95 8.27 6.87 -1.89
C THR A 95 7.70 6.74 -0.48
N GLY A 96 6.82 5.78 -0.23
CA GLY A 96 6.06 5.70 1.02
C GLY A 96 5.85 4.28 1.49
N LEU A 97 4.80 3.65 0.98
CA LEU A 97 4.23 2.42 1.52
C LEU A 97 5.25 1.27 1.64
N GLY A 98 6.21 1.15 0.71
CA GLY A 98 7.28 0.15 0.79
C GLY A 98 8.21 0.35 1.99
N PRO A 99 9.10 1.36 1.96
CA PRO A 99 10.12 1.54 2.99
C PRO A 99 9.55 2.03 4.34
N LEU A 100 8.54 2.91 4.34
CA LEU A 100 8.08 3.54 5.59
C LEU A 100 7.33 2.55 6.49
N CYS A 101 6.64 1.55 5.95
CA CYS A 101 5.95 0.55 6.77
C CYS A 101 6.93 -0.28 7.61
N VAL A 102 8.10 -0.63 7.04
CA VAL A 102 9.16 -1.35 7.76
C VAL A 102 9.79 -0.44 8.82
N VAL A 103 10.08 0.82 8.46
CA VAL A 103 10.64 1.81 9.39
C VAL A 103 9.71 2.05 10.58
N ILE A 104 8.42 2.30 10.34
CA ILE A 104 7.44 2.53 11.40
C ILE A 104 7.30 1.28 12.28
N SER A 105 7.30 0.08 11.71
CA SER A 105 7.27 -1.15 12.50
C SER A 105 8.47 -1.25 13.46
N ASN A 106 9.66 -0.84 12.99
CA ASN A 106 10.87 -0.78 13.84
C ASN A 106 10.84 0.35 14.88
N GLU A 107 10.14 1.46 14.62
CA GLU A 107 9.95 2.56 15.57
C GLU A 107 8.92 2.21 16.66
N LEU A 108 7.84 1.49 16.31
CA LEU A 108 6.75 1.14 17.22
C LEU A 108 7.10 0.00 18.17
N TYR A 109 7.87 -0.99 17.71
CA TYR A 109 8.21 -2.18 18.49
C TYR A 109 9.65 -2.14 19.04
N ASN A 110 9.95 -3.05 19.97
CA ASN A 110 11.34 -3.35 20.31
C ASN A 110 12.02 -4.03 19.09
N PRO A 111 13.33 -3.82 18.86
CA PRO A 111 14.01 -4.32 17.66
C PRO A 111 13.83 -5.82 17.42
N GLU A 112 13.81 -6.61 18.49
CA GLU A 112 13.61 -8.07 18.45
C GLU A 112 12.19 -8.47 18.04
N LEU A 113 11.16 -7.77 18.53
CA LEU A 113 9.78 -8.03 18.12
C LEU A 113 9.51 -7.49 16.71
N ALA A 114 10.11 -6.34 16.37
CA ALA A 114 9.96 -5.72 15.06
C ALA A 114 10.53 -6.64 13.96
N SER A 115 11.70 -7.25 14.20
CA SER A 115 12.30 -8.17 13.24
C SER A 115 11.40 -9.39 12.98
N ILE A 116 10.84 -10.01 14.03
CA ILE A 116 9.91 -11.13 13.91
C ILE A 116 8.65 -10.72 13.13
N CYS A 117 8.03 -9.58 13.47
CA CYS A 117 6.84 -9.09 12.78
C CYS A 117 7.10 -8.80 11.29
N ASN A 118 8.23 -8.17 10.99
CA ASN A 118 8.65 -7.89 9.61
C ASN A 118 8.94 -9.19 8.84
N SER A 119 9.59 -10.18 9.46
CA SER A 119 9.83 -11.49 8.84
C SER A 119 8.53 -12.21 8.51
N ILE A 120 7.58 -12.28 9.45
CA ILE A 120 6.26 -12.90 9.20
C ILE A 120 5.53 -12.15 8.08
N SER A 121 5.54 -10.82 8.12
CA SER A 121 4.92 -9.99 7.09
C SER A 121 5.55 -10.22 5.72
N GLN A 122 6.87 -10.37 5.65
CA GLN A 122 7.60 -10.64 4.41
C GLN A 122 7.32 -12.05 3.87
N ILE A 123 7.16 -13.05 4.74
CA ILE A 123 6.77 -14.40 4.34
C ILE A 123 5.35 -14.38 3.76
N LEU A 124 4.40 -13.74 4.44
CA LEU A 124 3.03 -13.58 3.95
C LEU A 124 2.99 -12.82 2.62
N PHE A 125 3.74 -11.73 2.50
CA PHE A 125 3.88 -10.99 1.25
C PHE A 125 4.44 -11.86 0.13
N SER A 126 5.47 -12.66 0.40
CA SER A 126 6.07 -13.57 -0.59
C SER A 126 5.09 -14.66 -1.04
N ILE A 127 4.33 -15.26 -0.11
CA ILE A 127 3.30 -16.26 -0.43
C ILE A 127 2.18 -15.63 -1.28
N LEU A 128 1.71 -14.44 -0.91
CA LEU A 128 0.70 -13.71 -1.67
C LEU A 128 1.22 -13.33 -3.05
N ALA A 129 2.46 -12.85 -3.15
CA ALA A 129 3.09 -12.52 -4.43
C ALA A 129 3.18 -13.76 -5.32
N PHE A 130 3.65 -14.90 -4.79
CA PHE A 130 3.72 -16.15 -5.54
C PHE A 130 2.33 -16.62 -6.01
N THR A 131 1.34 -16.55 -5.11
CA THR A 131 -0.06 -16.90 -5.41
C THR A 131 -0.58 -16.00 -6.54
N MET A 132 -0.44 -14.68 -6.41
CA MET A 132 -0.84 -13.74 -7.46
C MET A 132 -0.12 -14.05 -8.78
N THR A 133 1.18 -14.33 -8.77
CA THR A 133 1.91 -14.69 -9.99
C THR A 133 1.38 -15.98 -10.64
N LYS A 134 1.04 -16.99 -9.86
CA LYS A 134 0.51 -18.24 -10.43
C LYS A 134 -0.92 -18.11 -10.93
N PHE A 135 -1.77 -17.42 -10.18
CA PHE A 135 -3.20 -17.35 -10.45
C PHE A 135 -3.61 -16.13 -11.30
N PHE A 136 -2.76 -15.12 -11.50
CA PHE A 136 -3.09 -13.92 -12.26
C PHE A 136 -3.65 -14.20 -13.67
N PRO A 137 -3.09 -15.12 -14.48
CA PRO A 137 -3.69 -15.45 -15.78
C PRO A 137 -5.10 -16.03 -15.66
N LEU A 138 -5.35 -16.89 -14.66
CA LEU A 138 -6.66 -17.50 -14.39
C LEU A 138 -7.68 -16.44 -13.95
N VAL A 139 -7.28 -15.60 -12.98
CA VAL A 139 -8.11 -14.52 -12.43
C VAL A 139 -8.44 -13.49 -13.51
N LYS A 140 -7.46 -13.09 -14.32
CA LYS A 140 -7.67 -12.19 -15.46
C LYS A 140 -8.75 -12.72 -16.41
N ASN A 141 -8.73 -14.02 -16.70
CA ASN A 141 -9.70 -14.64 -17.60
C ASN A 141 -11.07 -14.86 -16.95
N ALA A 142 -11.13 -15.12 -15.64
CA ALA A 142 -12.37 -15.41 -14.93
C ALA A 142 -13.16 -14.14 -14.56
N ILE A 143 -12.50 -13.15 -13.94
CA ILE A 143 -13.17 -11.95 -13.41
C ILE A 143 -12.84 -10.68 -14.20
N GLY A 144 -11.92 -10.74 -15.16
CA GLY A 144 -11.51 -9.57 -15.93
C GLY A 144 -10.48 -8.69 -15.22
N LEU A 145 -9.68 -7.99 -16.03
CA LEU A 145 -8.59 -7.15 -15.54
C LEU A 145 -9.09 -5.90 -14.78
N HIS A 146 -10.24 -5.35 -15.15
CA HIS A 146 -10.85 -4.19 -14.49
C HIS A 146 -11.21 -4.47 -13.02
N ASN A 147 -11.82 -5.63 -12.74
CA ASN A 147 -12.18 -6.02 -11.38
C ASN A 147 -10.95 -6.22 -10.49
N CYS A 148 -9.84 -6.72 -11.04
CA CYS A 148 -8.58 -6.83 -10.30
C CYS A 148 -8.11 -5.46 -9.79
N PHE A 149 -8.15 -4.43 -10.65
CA PHE A 149 -7.75 -3.07 -10.27
C PHE A 149 -8.70 -2.42 -9.26
N PHE A 150 -10.01 -2.67 -9.36
CA PHE A 150 -10.97 -2.19 -8.35
C PHE A 150 -10.80 -2.87 -6.99
N ILE A 151 -10.44 -4.16 -6.95
CA ILE A 151 -10.09 -4.84 -5.70
C ILE A 151 -8.87 -4.18 -5.06
N PHE A 152 -7.81 -3.91 -5.84
CA PHE A 152 -6.63 -3.21 -5.32
C PHE A 152 -6.97 -1.78 -4.86
N PHE A 153 -7.84 -1.06 -5.57
CA PHE A 153 -8.35 0.22 -5.11
C PHE A 153 -9.02 0.12 -3.73
N CYS A 154 -9.91 -0.86 -3.54
CA CYS A 154 -10.57 -1.07 -2.24
C CYS A 154 -9.56 -1.36 -1.13
N VAL A 155 -8.54 -2.19 -1.41
CA VAL A 155 -7.46 -2.47 -0.45
C VAL A 155 -6.67 -1.21 -0.11
N CYS A 156 -6.36 -0.35 -1.09
CA CYS A 156 -5.70 0.93 -0.84
C CYS A 156 -6.55 1.87 0.01
N VAL A 157 -7.87 1.91 -0.21
CA VAL A 157 -8.80 2.71 0.61
C VAL A 157 -8.84 2.20 2.05
N VAL A 158 -8.89 0.88 2.27
CA VAL A 158 -8.78 0.30 3.62
C VAL A 158 -7.43 0.66 4.25
N GLY A 159 -6.33 0.53 3.50
CA GLY A 159 -4.99 0.91 3.95
C GLY A 159 -4.85 2.40 4.31
N PHE A 160 -5.56 3.27 3.60
CA PHE A 160 -5.65 4.70 3.89
C PHE A 160 -6.34 4.97 5.23
N PHE A 161 -7.49 4.35 5.49
CA PHE A 161 -8.16 4.49 6.79
C PHE A 161 -7.35 3.88 7.93
N VAL A 162 -6.72 2.72 7.71
CA VAL A 162 -5.79 2.11 8.67
C VAL A 162 -4.65 3.06 9.01
N THR A 163 -4.03 3.69 8.01
CA THR A 163 -2.97 4.68 8.21
C THR A 163 -3.47 5.90 8.98
N MET A 164 -4.70 6.35 8.69
CA MET A 164 -5.30 7.51 9.34
C MET A 164 -5.55 7.28 10.84
N PHE A 165 -6.09 6.12 11.22
CA PHE A 165 -6.52 5.85 12.60
C PHE A 165 -5.46 5.13 13.46
N ILE A 166 -4.64 4.26 12.87
CA ILE A 166 -3.74 3.38 13.63
C ILE A 166 -2.33 3.95 13.77
N ILE A 167 -1.85 4.71 12.77
CA ILE A 167 -0.45 5.15 12.75
C ILE A 167 -0.32 6.53 13.43
N PRO A 168 0.33 6.61 14.62
CA PRO A 168 0.63 7.88 15.27
C PRO A 168 1.73 8.64 14.51
N GLU A 169 1.77 9.96 14.66
CA GLU A 169 2.84 10.78 14.08
C GLU A 169 4.15 10.57 14.87
N THR A 170 5.19 10.07 14.21
CA THR A 170 6.50 9.81 14.84
C THR A 170 7.53 10.93 14.60
N LYS A 171 7.15 12.02 13.92
CA LYS A 171 8.05 13.15 13.65
C LYS A 171 8.43 13.89 14.93
N GLY A 172 9.74 14.00 15.20
CA GLY A 172 10.29 14.83 16.28
C GLY A 172 10.14 14.26 17.70
N LYS A 173 9.67 13.02 17.83
CA LYS A 173 9.55 12.31 19.11
C LYS A 173 10.72 11.33 19.28
N THR A 174 11.22 11.17 20.50
CA THR A 174 12.21 10.11 20.80
C THR A 174 11.52 8.75 20.78
N ILE A 175 12.27 7.70 20.41
CA ILE A 175 11.75 6.32 20.37
C ILE A 175 11.17 5.91 21.74
N GLU A 176 11.82 6.28 22.85
CA GLU A 176 11.27 6.06 24.20
C GLU A 176 9.92 6.74 24.42
N SER A 177 9.72 7.97 23.93
CA SER A 177 8.46 8.70 24.12
C SER A 177 7.30 8.07 23.33
N ILE A 178 7.57 7.60 22.10
CA ILE A 178 6.59 6.89 21.27
C ILE A 178 6.18 5.57 21.94
N ARG A 179 7.16 4.80 22.46
CA ARG A 179 6.87 3.56 23.18
C ARG A 179 6.07 3.80 24.46
N LYS A 180 6.36 4.86 25.22
CA LYS A 180 5.58 5.23 26.42
C LYS A 180 4.14 5.62 26.09
N GLU A 181 3.92 6.37 25.01
CA GLU A 181 2.58 6.77 24.57
C GLU A 181 1.74 5.55 24.14
N LEU A 182 2.36 4.60 23.43
CA LEU A 182 1.72 3.32 23.07
C LEU A 182 1.44 2.42 24.29
N GLN A 183 2.37 2.36 25.24
CA GLN A 183 2.19 1.58 26.48
C GLN A 183 1.10 2.16 27.37
N ASN A 184 1.04 3.49 27.51
CA ASN A 184 0.00 4.16 28.29
C ASN A 184 -1.39 3.95 27.68
N SER A 185 -1.53 4.07 26.35
CA SER A 185 -2.80 3.79 25.66
C SER A 185 -3.25 2.32 25.82
N LYS A 186 -2.30 1.38 25.87
CA LYS A 186 -2.60 -0.05 26.12
C LYS A 186 -3.03 -0.29 27.56
N ASN A 187 -2.37 0.33 28.53
CA ASN A 187 -2.70 0.21 29.95
C ASN A 187 -4.05 0.85 30.29
N GLU A 188 -4.39 2.01 29.69
CA GLU A 188 -5.72 2.63 29.87
C GLU A 188 -6.84 1.74 29.34
N LYS A 189 -6.67 1.12 28.16
CA LYS A 189 -7.66 0.19 27.62
C LYS A 189 -7.83 -1.08 28.45
N VAL A 190 -6.74 -1.63 28.98
CA VAL A 190 -6.80 -2.81 29.87
C VAL A 190 -7.47 -2.44 31.20
N HIS A 191 -7.21 -1.24 31.72
CA HIS A 191 -7.86 -0.77 32.95
C HIS A 191 -9.36 -0.56 32.76
N GLN A 192 -9.78 0.05 31.65
CA GLN A 192 -11.21 0.23 31.33
C GLN A 192 -11.95 -1.10 31.07
N ILE A 193 -11.31 -2.07 30.42
CA ILE A 193 -11.89 -3.42 30.25
C ILE A 193 -12.00 -4.11 31.62
N GLY A 194 -11.00 -3.94 32.49
CA GLY A 194 -11.04 -4.43 33.86
C GLY A 194 -12.23 -3.87 34.64
N GLU A 195 -12.43 -2.54 34.62
CA GLU A 195 -13.57 -1.89 35.28
C GLU A 195 -14.92 -2.30 34.67
N GLN A 196 -15.01 -2.48 33.35
CA GLN A 196 -16.25 -2.94 32.70
C GLN A 196 -16.61 -4.38 33.11
N VAL A 197 -15.63 -5.28 33.18
CA VAL A 197 -15.84 -6.67 33.61
C VAL A 197 -16.22 -6.74 35.10
N GLU A 198 -15.62 -5.90 35.95
CA GLU A 198 -15.98 -5.81 37.37
C GLU A 198 -17.41 -5.31 37.55
N MET A 199 -17.83 -4.30 36.78
CA MET A 199 -19.20 -3.78 36.80
C MET A 199 -20.23 -4.83 36.35
N GLU A 200 -19.96 -5.60 35.29
CA GLU A 200 -20.85 -6.68 34.83
C GLU A 200 -20.98 -7.81 35.86
N LEU A 201 -19.89 -8.16 36.55
CA LEU A 201 -19.88 -9.17 37.62
C LEU A 201 -20.68 -8.74 38.85
N ILE A 202 -20.73 -7.44 39.16
CA ILE A 202 -21.51 -6.90 40.28
C ILE A 202 -23.01 -6.84 39.93
N THR A 203 -23.38 -6.58 38.67
CA THR A 203 -24.79 -6.52 38.23
C THR A 203 -25.46 -7.88 37.98
N THR A 204 -24.69 -8.97 37.93
CA THR A 204 -25.21 -10.34 37.66
C THR A 204 -25.46 -11.16 38.95
N LYS A 205 -25.22 -10.57 40.13
CA LYS A 205 -25.58 -11.13 41.45
C LYS A 205 -26.84 -10.47 42.00
#